data_AF-A0A539EJQ3-F1
#
_entry.id   AF-A0A539EJQ3-F1
#
_cell.length_a   1.000
_cell.length_b   1.000
_cell.length_c   1.000
_cell.angle_alpha   90.00
_cell.angle_beta   90.00
_cell.angle_gamma   90.00
#
_symmetry.space_group_name_H-M   'P 1'
#
loop_
_entity.id
_entity.type
_entity.pdbx_description
1 polymer ?
#
loop_
_entity_poly.entity_id
_entity_poly.type
_entity_poly.pdbx_seq_one_letter_code
_entity_poly.pdbx_strand_id
1 'polypeptide(L)'
;MAQSEVPYTFTVQTAALTRDLAIASLEPTGRVGQMLSFAIRVANQGGTTESNVPLRFSLGGLPAPGTPFSLPQMAPGDARDYTFETSIPTDQGQSLAIACVEFFDDNVPNNCKTIQVTRPTDSSGDSGFGQTGVLTKEQLWEALKQKLIELGLDPDEFEPEDMSPPMTAGDMQALLDQLSKGLVVIDMSGPPGGAPPPPPYIPPPV
;
A
#
# COMPACT_ATOMS: atom_id res chain seq x y z
N MET A 1 14.80 -16.36 -78.82
CA MET A 1 13.62 -15.98 -78.01
C MET A 1 14.15 -15.44 -76.70
N ALA A 2 13.87 -14.18 -76.39
CA ALA A 2 14.43 -13.46 -75.25
C ALA A 2 13.64 -13.81 -73.97
N GLN A 3 14.33 -14.21 -72.91
CA GLN A 3 13.75 -14.25 -71.56
C GLN A 3 14.22 -13.00 -70.81
N SER A 4 13.24 -12.23 -70.36
CA SER A 4 13.41 -11.00 -69.59
C SER A 4 13.77 -11.35 -68.15
N GLU A 5 15.00 -11.07 -67.71
CA GLU A 5 15.32 -11.00 -66.29
C GLU A 5 14.72 -9.70 -65.76
N VAL A 6 13.56 -9.79 -65.10
CA VAL A 6 12.99 -8.64 -64.39
C VAL A 6 13.78 -8.49 -63.09
N PRO A 7 14.53 -7.39 -62.88
CA PRO A 7 15.28 -7.22 -61.65
C PRO A 7 14.30 -6.93 -60.51
N TYR A 8 14.15 -7.89 -59.59
CA TYR A 8 13.43 -7.66 -58.35
C TYR A 8 14.23 -6.69 -57.49
N THR A 9 13.75 -5.46 -57.36
CA THR A 9 14.28 -4.47 -56.43
C THR A 9 13.49 -4.56 -55.14
N PHE A 10 14.14 -4.93 -54.04
CA PHE A 10 13.56 -4.81 -52.70
C PHE A 10 14.32 -3.74 -51.94
N THR A 11 13.58 -2.83 -51.32
CA THR A 11 14.14 -1.77 -50.47
C THR A 11 14.20 -2.32 -49.05
N VAL A 12 15.41 -2.51 -48.51
CA VAL A 12 15.60 -2.83 -47.09
C VAL A 12 15.64 -1.51 -46.33
N GLN A 13 14.59 -1.21 -45.59
CA GLN A 13 14.58 -0.06 -44.69
C GLN A 13 15.25 -0.50 -43.38
N THR A 14 16.46 -0.01 -43.13
CA THR A 14 17.12 -0.21 -41.83
C THR A 14 16.36 0.60 -40.80
N ALA A 15 15.57 -0.06 -39.95
CA ALA A 15 15.04 0.58 -38.76
C ALA A 15 16.22 0.96 -37.87
N ALA A 16 16.31 2.23 -37.45
CA ALA A 16 17.26 2.62 -36.42
C ALA A 16 16.84 1.88 -35.14
N LEU A 17 17.68 0.95 -34.70
CA LEU A 17 17.47 0.24 -33.44
C LEU A 17 17.91 1.18 -32.32
N THR A 18 16.95 1.85 -31.68
CA THR A 18 17.21 2.64 -30.48
C THR A 18 17.25 1.73 -29.26
N ARG A 19 18.04 2.09 -28.27
CA ARG A 19 18.07 1.44 -26.95
C ARG A 19 17.26 2.32 -26.02
N ASP A 20 16.29 1.77 -25.32
CA ASP A 20 15.46 2.52 -24.37
C ASP A 20 14.87 1.56 -23.32
N LEU A 21 15.39 1.62 -22.08
CA LEU A 21 14.85 0.92 -20.93
C LEU A 21 14.34 1.91 -19.90
N ALA A 22 13.02 1.97 -19.76
CA ALA A 22 12.36 2.94 -18.92
C ALA A 22 11.83 2.33 -17.63
N ILE A 23 11.79 3.13 -16.56
CA ILE A 23 10.92 2.88 -15.41
C ILE A 23 9.52 3.42 -15.74
N ALA A 24 8.63 2.54 -16.18
CA ALA A 24 7.27 2.91 -16.57
C ALA A 24 6.42 3.36 -15.37
N SER A 25 6.49 2.64 -14.25
CA SER A 25 5.80 2.98 -13.01
C SER A 25 6.63 2.67 -11.76
N LEU A 26 6.36 3.41 -10.71
CA LEU A 26 6.90 3.23 -9.36
C LEU A 26 5.79 3.65 -8.41
N GLU A 27 5.24 2.69 -7.67
CA GLU A 27 4.07 2.91 -6.82
C GLU A 27 4.18 2.07 -5.53
N PRO A 28 3.78 2.62 -4.38
CA PRO A 28 3.64 1.83 -3.16
C PRO A 28 2.42 0.92 -3.28
N THR A 29 2.57 -0.36 -2.96
CA THR A 29 1.49 -1.36 -3.07
C THR A 29 0.94 -1.81 -1.73
N GLY A 30 1.68 -1.64 -0.64
CA GLY A 30 1.23 -2.06 0.67
C GLY A 30 2.18 -1.71 1.80
N ARG A 31 1.71 -1.96 3.03
CA ARG A 31 2.46 -1.76 4.27
C ARG A 31 2.24 -2.95 5.21
N VAL A 32 3.30 -3.43 5.83
CA VAL A 32 3.25 -4.39 6.94
C VAL A 32 4.13 -3.86 8.07
N GLY A 33 3.52 -3.32 9.12
CA GLY A 33 4.28 -2.65 10.19
C GLY A 33 5.10 -1.48 9.64
N GLN A 34 6.43 -1.52 9.75
CA GLN A 34 7.31 -0.48 9.19
C GLN A 34 7.83 -0.78 7.78
N MET A 35 7.53 -1.95 7.24
CA MET A 35 7.90 -2.32 5.88
C MET A 35 6.87 -1.77 4.90
N LEU A 36 7.35 -1.13 3.84
CA LEU A 36 6.57 -0.71 2.68
C LEU A 36 6.95 -1.58 1.50
N SER A 37 5.95 -2.06 0.78
CA SER A 37 6.10 -2.79 -0.47
C SER A 37 5.89 -1.82 -1.64
N PHE A 38 6.76 -1.89 -2.64
CA PHE A 38 6.71 -1.09 -3.86
C PHE A 38 6.65 -1.98 -5.08
N ALA A 39 5.81 -1.62 -6.05
CA ALA A 39 5.84 -2.18 -7.40
C ALA A 39 6.54 -1.22 -8.35
N ILE A 40 7.47 -1.77 -9.12
CA ILE A 40 8.27 -1.06 -10.12
C ILE A 40 8.08 -1.77 -11.45
N ARG A 41 7.55 -1.07 -12.45
CA ARG A 41 7.43 -1.60 -13.80
C ARG A 41 8.60 -1.11 -14.64
N VAL A 42 9.40 -2.03 -15.16
CA VAL A 42 10.45 -1.74 -16.15
C VAL A 42 9.93 -2.13 -17.53
N ALA A 43 10.13 -1.28 -18.53
CA ALA A 43 9.71 -1.53 -19.90
C ALA A 43 10.85 -1.26 -20.89
N ASN A 44 11.04 -2.17 -21.84
CA ASN A 44 11.91 -1.95 -22.99
C ASN A 44 11.13 -1.25 -24.10
N GLN A 45 11.34 0.05 -24.24
CA GLN A 45 10.70 0.90 -25.24
C GLN A 45 11.54 1.01 -26.52
N GLY A 46 12.75 0.43 -26.51
CA GLY A 46 13.68 0.42 -27.62
C GLY A 46 13.40 -0.67 -28.65
N GLY A 47 14.22 -0.70 -29.69
CA GLY A 47 14.23 -1.73 -30.72
C GLY A 47 15.21 -2.88 -30.46
N THR A 48 16.05 -2.80 -29.42
CA THR A 48 17.05 -3.82 -29.07
C THR A 48 16.64 -4.67 -27.88
N THR A 49 17.06 -5.92 -27.85
CA THR A 49 16.95 -6.76 -26.66
C THR A 49 18.07 -6.42 -25.68
N GLU A 50 17.73 -6.17 -24.42
CA GLU A 50 18.67 -5.82 -23.37
C GLU A 50 18.71 -6.89 -22.28
N SER A 51 19.84 -7.05 -21.59
CA SER A 51 20.01 -8.07 -20.54
C SER A 51 21.09 -7.67 -19.55
N ASN A 52 21.06 -8.26 -18.35
CA ASN A 52 22.03 -7.98 -17.27
C ASN A 52 22.09 -6.50 -16.88
N VAL A 53 20.96 -5.80 -16.98
CA VAL A 53 20.87 -4.39 -16.63
C VAL A 53 20.58 -4.25 -15.14
N PRO A 54 21.34 -3.48 -14.37
CA PRO A 54 21.12 -3.33 -12.92
C PRO A 54 19.91 -2.43 -12.67
N LEU A 55 18.88 -2.96 -12.01
CA LEU A 55 17.79 -2.18 -11.44
C LEU A 55 18.14 -1.82 -9.99
N ARG A 56 18.19 -0.53 -9.68
CA ARG A 56 18.39 0.00 -8.35
C ARG A 56 17.12 0.58 -7.76
N PHE A 57 16.88 0.28 -6.49
CA PHE A 57 15.81 0.88 -5.71
C PHE A 57 16.31 1.41 -4.38
N SER A 58 15.92 2.63 -4.02
CA SER A 58 16.23 3.23 -2.73
C SER A 58 15.04 4.01 -2.17
N LEU A 59 14.99 4.12 -0.84
CA LEU A 59 13.99 4.90 -0.11
C LEU A 59 14.70 5.76 0.95
N GLY A 60 14.43 7.07 0.93
CA GLY A 60 15.01 8.00 1.90
C GLY A 60 16.54 8.09 1.81
N GLY A 61 17.12 7.77 0.66
CA GLY A 61 18.57 7.71 0.44
C GLY A 61 19.22 6.37 0.81
N LEU A 62 18.46 5.41 1.37
CA LEU A 62 18.97 4.07 1.69
C LEU A 62 18.61 3.06 0.59
N PRO A 63 19.56 2.24 0.11
CA PRO A 63 19.27 1.18 -0.84
C PRO A 63 18.35 0.13 -0.22
N ALA A 64 17.34 -0.30 -0.97
CA ALA A 64 16.45 -1.37 -0.54
C ALA A 64 17.16 -2.74 -0.54
N PRO A 65 16.79 -3.67 0.35
CA PRO A 65 17.29 -5.04 0.30
C PRO A 65 17.13 -5.68 -1.10
N GLY A 66 18.16 -6.40 -1.57
CA GLY A 66 18.14 -7.06 -2.86
C GLY A 66 18.50 -6.18 -4.08
N THR A 67 18.91 -4.93 -3.83
CA THR A 67 19.41 -4.01 -4.87
C THR A 67 20.95 -3.98 -4.93
N PRO A 68 21.60 -3.84 -6.10
CA PRO A 68 21.01 -3.86 -7.45
C PRO A 68 20.50 -5.25 -7.83
N PHE A 69 19.32 -5.29 -8.45
CA PHE A 69 18.74 -6.49 -9.03
C PHE A 69 19.12 -6.57 -10.51
N SER A 70 19.69 -7.70 -10.96
CA SER A 70 20.04 -7.86 -12.38
C SER A 70 18.80 -8.26 -13.18
N LEU A 71 18.39 -7.39 -14.12
CA LEU A 71 17.24 -7.65 -14.97
C LEU A 71 17.51 -8.86 -15.89
N PRO A 72 16.56 -9.80 -16.01
CA PRO A 72 16.61 -10.83 -17.04
C PRO A 72 16.53 -10.20 -18.43
N GLN A 73 16.75 -11.00 -19.47
CA GLN A 73 16.61 -10.55 -20.85
C GLN A 73 15.22 -9.94 -21.11
N MET A 74 15.21 -8.73 -21.67
CA MET A 74 14.02 -7.96 -22.04
C MET A 74 14.04 -7.69 -23.54
N ALA A 75 13.11 -8.29 -24.28
CA ALA A 75 12.94 -8.04 -25.70
C ALA A 75 12.25 -6.67 -25.95
N PRO A 76 12.31 -6.12 -27.18
CA PRO A 76 11.57 -4.93 -27.55
C PRO A 76 10.08 -5.05 -27.22
N GLY A 77 9.53 -4.08 -26.49
CA GLY A 77 8.13 -4.05 -26.06
C GLY A 77 7.83 -4.86 -24.79
N ASP A 78 8.80 -5.58 -24.22
CA ASP A 78 8.60 -6.29 -22.95
C ASP A 78 8.41 -5.30 -21.80
N ALA A 79 7.48 -5.61 -20.91
CA ALA A 79 7.32 -4.93 -19.62
C ALA A 79 7.24 -5.97 -18.49
N ARG A 80 7.91 -5.69 -17.38
CA ARG A 80 7.96 -6.57 -16.20
C ARG A 80 7.82 -5.79 -14.91
N ASP A 81 7.13 -6.38 -13.95
CA ASP A 81 6.90 -5.83 -12.63
C ASP A 81 7.86 -6.46 -11.62
N TYR A 82 8.44 -5.63 -10.76
CA TYR A 82 9.35 -6.01 -9.69
C TYR A 82 8.85 -5.45 -8.37
N THR A 83 8.89 -6.27 -7.33
CA THR A 83 8.48 -5.87 -5.98
C THR A 83 9.69 -5.75 -5.08
N PHE A 84 9.78 -4.64 -4.36
CA PHE A 84 10.80 -4.41 -3.33
C PHE A 84 10.13 -4.03 -2.02
N GLU A 85 10.72 -4.49 -0.92
CA GLU A 85 10.26 -4.19 0.43
C GLU A 85 11.35 -3.43 1.17
N THR A 86 11.00 -2.30 1.77
CA THR A 86 11.95 -1.47 2.52
C THR A 86 11.23 -0.60 3.54
N SER A 87 11.93 -0.14 4.57
CA SER A 87 11.37 0.71 5.62
C SER A 87 11.79 2.16 5.45
N ILE A 88 10.96 3.08 5.94
CA ILE A 88 11.30 4.50 5.97
C ILE A 88 12.27 4.77 7.13
N PRO A 89 13.38 5.49 6.90
CA PRO A 89 14.29 5.92 7.97
C PRO A 89 13.53 6.67 9.07
N THR A 90 13.79 6.32 10.35
CA THR A 90 13.02 6.78 11.51
C THR A 90 13.18 8.26 11.86
N ASP A 91 14.08 8.97 11.18
CA ASP A 91 14.33 10.40 11.27
C ASP A 91 13.53 11.26 10.27
N GLN A 92 12.85 10.65 9.29
CA GLN A 92 12.17 11.38 8.20
C GLN A 92 10.64 11.15 8.17
N GLY A 93 9.85 12.23 8.24
CA GLY A 93 8.39 12.18 8.08
C GLY A 93 7.92 11.99 6.64
N GLN A 94 8.81 12.21 5.67
CA GLN A 94 8.61 11.94 4.24
C GLN A 94 9.94 11.46 3.67
N SER A 95 9.90 10.49 2.77
CA SER A 95 11.07 9.95 2.09
C SER A 95 10.85 9.89 0.59
N LEU A 96 11.93 10.09 -0.16
CA LEU A 96 11.90 9.95 -1.61
C LEU A 96 12.20 8.50 -1.97
N ALA A 97 11.29 7.85 -2.69
CA ALA A 97 11.56 6.56 -3.32
C ALA A 97 12.11 6.81 -4.72
N ILE A 98 13.22 6.13 -5.05
CA ILE A 98 13.92 6.29 -6.32
C ILE A 98 14.15 4.90 -6.91
N ALA A 99 13.66 4.68 -8.13
CA ALA A 99 13.92 3.49 -8.92
C ALA A 99 14.69 3.91 -10.16
N CYS A 100 15.82 3.26 -10.44
CA CYS A 100 16.67 3.57 -11.59
C CYS A 100 17.20 2.30 -12.24
N VAL A 101 17.16 2.20 -13.56
CA VAL A 101 18.01 1.25 -14.29
C VAL A 101 19.36 1.91 -14.60
N GLU A 102 20.45 1.25 -14.23
CA GLU A 102 21.81 1.70 -14.54
C GLU A 102 22.15 1.32 -15.98
N PHE A 103 21.56 2.07 -16.91
CA PHE A 103 21.64 1.80 -18.34
C PHE A 103 21.92 3.10 -19.09
N PHE A 104 22.85 3.05 -20.04
CA PHE A 104 23.15 4.16 -20.93
C PHE A 104 22.50 3.89 -22.28
N ASP A 105 21.48 4.67 -22.59
CA ASP A 105 20.63 4.49 -23.75
C ASP A 105 20.24 5.83 -24.35
N ASP A 106 19.33 5.80 -25.31
CA ASP A 106 18.98 6.98 -26.10
C ASP A 106 18.04 7.93 -25.32
N ASN A 107 17.47 7.48 -24.18
CA ASN A 107 16.48 8.22 -23.40
C ASN A 107 16.75 8.19 -21.89
N VAL A 108 17.99 8.50 -21.49
CA VAL A 108 18.44 8.52 -20.08
C VAL A 108 17.44 9.15 -19.07
N PRO A 109 16.68 10.22 -19.37
CA PRO A 109 15.71 10.79 -18.42
C PRO A 109 14.60 9.83 -17.95
N ASN A 110 14.24 8.80 -18.72
CA ASN A 110 13.19 7.85 -18.33
C ASN A 110 13.73 6.60 -17.58
N ASN A 111 15.06 6.48 -17.48
CA ASN A 111 15.74 5.37 -16.80
C ASN A 111 15.56 5.44 -15.28
N CYS A 112 15.13 6.59 -14.76
CA CYS A 112 14.85 6.81 -13.35
C CYS A 112 13.46 7.39 -13.13
N LYS A 113 12.77 6.89 -12.11
CA LYS A 113 11.52 7.47 -11.60
C LYS A 113 11.62 7.70 -10.11
N THR A 114 11.02 8.79 -9.65
CA THR A 114 10.98 9.14 -8.24
C THR A 114 9.55 9.43 -7.82
N ILE A 115 9.22 9.06 -6.59
CA ILE A 115 7.96 9.42 -5.95
C ILE A 115 8.25 9.83 -4.51
N GLN A 116 7.50 10.81 -4.02
CA GLN A 116 7.56 11.17 -2.62
C GLN A 116 6.60 10.26 -1.85
N VAL A 117 7.14 9.61 -0.84
CA VAL A 117 6.40 8.71 0.04
C VAL A 117 6.38 9.36 1.40
N THR A 118 5.19 9.75 1.85
CA THR A 118 5.06 10.23 3.22
C THR A 118 5.23 9.05 4.14
N ARG A 119 6.02 9.21 5.21
CA ARG A 119 6.01 8.19 6.26
C ARG A 119 4.57 8.09 6.71
N PRO A 120 3.97 6.90 6.63
CA PRO A 120 2.76 6.70 7.38
C PRO A 120 3.20 6.84 8.83
N THR A 121 2.90 7.99 9.41
CA THR A 121 3.32 8.36 10.74
C THR A 121 3.03 7.17 11.65
N ASP A 122 4.01 6.83 12.48
CA ASP A 122 3.76 5.99 13.64
C ASP A 122 2.97 6.82 14.62
N SER A 123 1.74 7.06 14.22
CA SER A 123 0.74 7.75 14.93
C SER A 123 0.11 6.74 15.88
N SER A 124 0.17 6.82 17.21
CA SER A 124 0.59 7.93 18.09
C SER A 124 0.19 9.34 17.64
N GLY A 125 -0.82 9.49 16.78
CA GLY A 125 -1.32 10.77 16.25
C GLY A 125 -1.00 11.05 14.77
N ASP A 126 -2.04 10.98 13.92
CA ASP A 126 -2.13 11.43 12.51
C ASP A 126 -2.52 10.37 11.47
N SER A 127 -3.83 10.18 11.35
CA SER A 127 -4.53 9.50 10.28
C SER A 127 -5.69 10.40 9.88
N GLY A 128 -5.68 10.85 8.63
CA GLY A 128 -6.84 10.78 7.73
C GLY A 128 -8.17 11.40 8.14
N PHE A 129 -8.26 12.18 9.21
CA PHE A 129 -9.32 13.15 9.42
C PHE A 129 -8.69 14.49 9.22
N GLY A 130 -9.00 15.11 8.08
CA GLY A 130 -8.57 16.47 7.81
C GLY A 130 -8.87 17.33 9.03
N GLN A 131 -7.80 17.92 9.58
CA GLN A 131 -7.80 19.07 10.47
C GLN A 131 -8.73 19.00 11.69
N THR A 132 -8.16 18.90 12.90
CA THR A 132 -8.70 19.60 14.09
C THR A 132 -10.23 19.50 14.26
N GLY A 133 -10.79 18.33 13.96
CA GLY A 133 -12.21 18.11 13.83
C GLY A 133 -12.60 17.05 14.84
N VAL A 134 -13.22 17.50 15.92
CA VAL A 134 -13.89 16.63 16.88
C VAL A 134 -14.80 15.67 16.11
N LEU A 135 -14.61 14.37 16.27
CA LEU A 135 -15.48 13.39 15.63
C LEU A 135 -16.85 13.41 16.31
N THR A 136 -17.90 13.38 15.49
CA THR A 136 -19.28 13.29 15.99
C THR A 136 -19.55 11.89 16.54
N LYS A 137 -20.48 11.78 17.50
CA LYS A 137 -20.78 10.51 18.22
C LYS A 137 -21.15 9.38 17.25
N GLU A 138 -21.80 9.74 16.15
CA GLU A 138 -22.24 8.82 15.11
C GLU A 138 -21.05 8.26 14.32
N GLN A 139 -20.05 9.09 14.03
CA GLN A 139 -18.83 8.66 13.35
C GLN A 139 -17.96 7.77 14.25
N LEU A 140 -17.97 8.03 15.56
CA LEU A 140 -17.28 7.18 16.53
C LEU A 140 -17.93 5.79 16.63
N TRP A 141 -19.26 5.76 16.66
CA TRP A 141 -20.03 4.51 16.80
C TRP A 141 -19.92 3.60 15.58
N GLU A 142 -20.01 4.15 14.37
CA GLU A 142 -19.88 3.37 13.14
C GLU A 142 -18.49 2.72 13.00
N ALA A 143 -17.43 3.42 13.41
CA ALA A 143 -16.07 2.86 13.42
C ALA A 143 -15.93 1.71 14.43
N LEU A 144 -16.59 1.81 15.59
CA LEU A 144 -16.58 0.78 16.61
C LEU A 144 -17.38 -0.47 16.19
N LYS A 145 -18.54 -0.31 15.56
CA LYS A 145 -19.34 -1.43 15.02
C LYS A 145 -18.52 -2.28 14.05
N GLN A 146 -17.80 -1.63 13.14
CA GLN A 146 -16.97 -2.32 12.16
C GLN A 146 -15.91 -3.20 12.83
N LYS A 147 -15.35 -2.75 13.95
CA LYS A 147 -14.37 -3.53 14.74
C LYS A 147 -14.99 -4.62 15.61
N LEU A 148 -16.19 -4.42 16.13
CA LEU A 148 -16.93 -5.47 16.85
C LEU A 148 -17.26 -6.65 15.91
N ILE A 149 -17.70 -6.34 14.69
CA ILE A 149 -17.94 -7.36 13.65
C ILE A 149 -16.66 -8.16 13.34
N GLU A 150 -15.51 -7.48 13.22
CA GLU A 150 -14.21 -8.15 12.99
C GLU A 150 -13.78 -9.05 14.16
N LEU A 151 -14.21 -8.74 15.39
CA LEU A 151 -13.96 -9.54 16.58
C LEU A 151 -15.02 -10.65 16.79
N GLY A 152 -15.99 -10.78 15.88
CA GLY A 152 -17.07 -11.75 15.96
C GLY A 152 -18.12 -11.43 17.03
N LEU A 153 -18.21 -10.17 17.45
CA LEU A 153 -19.20 -9.65 18.40
C LEU A 153 -20.34 -8.97 17.62
N ASP A 154 -21.58 -9.18 18.05
CA ASP A 154 -22.75 -8.60 17.39
C ASP A 154 -22.93 -7.12 17.80
N PRO A 155 -22.70 -6.15 16.90
CA PRO A 155 -22.78 -4.73 17.23
C PRO A 155 -24.17 -4.27 17.68
N ASP A 156 -25.24 -5.03 17.40
CA ASP A 156 -26.61 -4.67 17.76
C ASP A 156 -26.95 -4.99 19.23
N GLU A 157 -26.10 -5.76 19.93
CA GLU A 157 -26.23 -6.02 21.37
C GLU A 157 -25.66 -4.90 22.26
N PHE A 158 -25.04 -3.88 21.65
CA PHE A 158 -24.33 -2.81 22.35
C PHE A 158 -25.00 -1.46 22.10
N GLU A 159 -25.35 -0.73 23.15
CA GLU A 159 -25.83 0.67 23.05
C GLU A 159 -24.78 1.64 23.61
N PRO A 160 -24.47 2.74 22.92
CA PRO A 160 -23.50 3.72 23.41
C PRO A 160 -24.12 4.59 24.51
N GLU A 161 -23.87 4.26 25.78
CA GLU A 161 -24.56 4.94 26.89
C GLU A 161 -23.99 6.34 27.24
N ASP A 162 -22.69 6.60 27.06
CA ASP A 162 -22.17 7.98 27.08
C ASP A 162 -20.74 8.05 26.51
N MET A 163 -20.59 8.34 25.22
CA MET A 163 -19.27 8.57 24.60
C MET A 163 -18.82 10.03 24.80
N SER A 164 -18.65 10.44 26.05
CA SER A 164 -18.16 11.76 26.45
C SER A 164 -16.82 11.60 27.18
N PRO A 165 -15.75 12.36 26.85
CA PRO A 165 -15.70 13.63 26.10
C PRO A 165 -15.47 13.47 24.58
N PRO A 166 -15.60 14.58 23.80
CA PRO A 166 -15.20 14.64 22.39
C PRO A 166 -13.76 14.15 22.21
N MET A 167 -13.60 12.90 21.77
CA MET A 167 -12.29 12.33 21.46
C MET A 167 -11.88 12.77 20.06
N THR A 168 -10.61 13.12 19.93
CA THR A 168 -10.06 13.42 18.61
C THR A 168 -10.00 12.15 17.79
N ALA A 169 -9.96 12.29 16.47
CA ALA A 169 -9.75 11.15 15.58
C ALA A 169 -8.50 10.32 15.94
N GLY A 170 -7.46 10.97 16.46
CA GLY A 170 -6.27 10.30 16.95
C GLY A 170 -6.54 9.43 18.18
N ASP A 171 -7.34 9.93 19.13
CA ASP A 171 -7.65 9.20 20.36
C ASP A 171 -8.54 7.98 20.10
N MET A 172 -9.49 8.08 19.15
CA MET A 172 -10.30 6.93 18.76
C MET A 172 -9.47 5.83 18.09
N GLN A 173 -8.54 6.20 17.21
CA GLN A 173 -7.73 5.19 16.53
C GLN A 173 -6.78 4.47 17.51
N ALA A 174 -6.29 5.18 18.53
CA ALA A 174 -5.55 4.58 19.63
C ALA A 174 -6.41 3.62 20.47
N LEU A 175 -7.67 3.99 20.74
CA LEU A 175 -8.62 3.13 21.47
C LEU A 175 -8.92 1.84 20.68
N LEU A 176 -9.19 1.95 19.37
CA LEU A 176 -9.45 0.78 18.51
C LEU A 176 -8.24 -0.14 18.36
N ASP A 177 -7.04 0.43 18.29
CA ASP A 177 -5.79 -0.35 18.23
C ASP A 177 -5.53 -1.08 19.56
N GLN A 178 -5.76 -0.42 20.71
CA GLN A 178 -5.66 -1.07 22.02
C GLN A 178 -6.75 -2.13 22.27
N LEU A 179 -7.95 -1.92 21.73
CA LEU A 179 -9.03 -2.92 21.75
C LEU A 179 -8.62 -4.18 20.98
N SER A 180 -8.06 -4.01 19.78
CA SER A 180 -7.60 -5.12 18.93
C SER A 180 -6.44 -5.91 19.55
N LYS A 181 -5.68 -5.28 20.44
CA LYS A 181 -4.56 -5.88 21.19
C LYS A 181 -4.98 -6.47 22.54
N GLY A 182 -6.25 -6.35 22.93
CA GLY A 182 -6.77 -6.83 24.22
C GLY A 182 -6.21 -6.11 25.44
N LEU A 183 -5.67 -4.90 25.25
CA LEU A 183 -4.98 -4.11 26.29
C LEU A 183 -5.89 -3.05 26.95
N VAL A 184 -7.11 -2.86 26.44
CA VAL A 184 -8.12 -1.99 27.03
C VAL A 184 -9.20 -2.84 27.68
N VAL A 185 -9.38 -2.63 28.98
CA VAL A 185 -10.59 -3.05 29.69
C VAL A 185 -11.62 -1.96 29.44
N ILE A 186 -12.59 -2.21 28.55
CA ILE A 186 -13.77 -1.35 28.52
C ILE A 186 -14.57 -1.72 29.78
N ASP A 187 -14.63 -0.80 30.73
CA ASP A 187 -15.61 -0.90 31.82
C ASP A 187 -16.98 -0.55 31.22
N MET A 188 -17.69 -1.60 30.80
CA MET A 188 -19.00 -1.49 30.17
C MET A 188 -20.06 -1.61 31.25
N SER A 189 -20.64 -0.49 31.66
CA SER A 189 -21.83 -0.49 32.50
C SER A 189 -23.07 -0.86 31.67
N GLY A 190 -23.18 -2.12 31.26
CA GLY A 190 -24.46 -2.68 30.83
C GLY A 190 -25.18 -3.33 32.02
N PRO A 191 -26.52 -3.44 32.03
CA PRO A 191 -27.18 -4.28 33.01
C PRO A 191 -26.56 -5.69 32.91
N PRO A 192 -26.18 -6.33 34.04
CA PRO A 192 -25.41 -7.55 34.02
C PRO A 192 -26.10 -8.58 33.12
N GLY A 193 -25.31 -9.13 32.19
CA GLY A 193 -25.77 -10.15 31.25
C GLY A 193 -26.59 -11.20 31.96
N GLY A 194 -27.85 -11.34 31.52
CA GLY A 194 -28.76 -12.41 31.88
C GLY A 194 -28.85 -12.72 33.37
N ALA A 195 -29.67 -11.97 34.11
CA ALA A 195 -30.32 -12.59 35.25
C ALA A 195 -31.09 -13.83 34.73
N PRO A 196 -30.90 -15.03 35.30
CA PRO A 196 -31.71 -16.18 34.93
C PRO A 196 -33.19 -15.80 35.08
N PRO A 197 -34.08 -16.25 34.18
CA PRO A 197 -35.49 -15.91 34.25
C PRO A 197 -36.02 -16.23 35.66
N PRO A 198 -36.84 -15.34 36.25
CA PRO A 198 -37.39 -15.59 37.57
C PRO A 198 -38.09 -16.96 37.56
N PRO A 199 -37.96 -17.75 38.64
CA PRO A 199 -38.60 -19.05 38.70
C PRO A 199 -40.10 -18.89 38.41
N PRO A 200 -40.72 -19.82 37.66
CA PRO A 200 -42.13 -19.73 37.32
C PRO A 200 -42.95 -19.60 38.61
N TYR A 201 -43.84 -18.60 38.64
CA TYR A 201 -44.68 -18.32 39.79
C TYR A 201 -45.56 -19.54 40.10
N ILE A 202 -45.34 -20.16 41.26
CA ILE A 202 -46.22 -21.20 41.80
C ILE A 202 -47.20 -20.49 42.75
N PRO A 203 -48.50 -20.38 42.40
CA PRO A 203 -49.48 -19.79 43.29
C PRO A 203 -49.60 -20.64 44.58
N PRO A 204 -49.81 -20.01 45.75
CA PRO A 204 -49.96 -20.74 46.99
C PRO A 204 -51.23 -21.62 46.96
N PRO A 205 -51.20 -22.82 47.56
CA PRO A 205 -52.37 -23.68 47.65
C PRO A 205 -53.47 -22.97 48.44
N VAL A 206 -54.68 -23.05 47.89
CA VAL A 206 -55.93 -22.52 48.47
C VAL A 206 -56.37 -23.36 49.66
#